data_AF-A0A2A4SEN8-F1
#
_entry.id   AF-A0A2A4SEN8-F1
#
_cell.length_a   1.000
_cell.length_b   1.000
_cell.length_c   1.000
_cell.angle_alpha   90.00
_cell.angle_beta   90.00
_cell.angle_gamma   90.00
#
_symmetry.space_group_name_H-M   'P 1'
#
loop_
_entity.id
_entity.type
_entity.pdbx_description
1 polymer ?
#
loop_
_entity_poly.entity_id
_entity_poly.type
_entity_poly.pdbx_seq_one_letter_code
_entity_poly.pdbx_strand_id
1 'polypeptide(L)' 'SPALGHTTHFPVYRMKWASFGTLQRRFDSCNKQVRAQPLTGQSDAYKNLEYFLTFMSNGLPINGPASRK' A
#
# COMPACT_ATOMS: atom_id res chain seq x y z
N SER A 1 -5.02 10.24 5.58
CA SER A 1 -6.22 10.15 4.73
C SER A 1 -7.09 9.08 5.35
N PRO A 2 -8.35 9.39 5.72
CA PRO A 2 -9.26 8.44 6.34
C PRO A 2 -9.89 7.45 5.34
N ALA A 3 -9.43 7.43 4.08
CA ALA A 3 -9.90 6.47 3.08
C ALA A 3 -9.47 5.03 3.42
N LEU A 4 -10.27 4.04 2.99
CA LEU A 4 -10.10 2.60 3.25
C LEU A 4 -8.77 1.98 2.77
N GLY A 5 -7.94 2.73 2.04
CA GLY A 5 -6.60 2.26 1.63
C GLY A 5 -6.61 1.24 0.49
N HIS A 6 -7.57 1.32 -0.44
CA HIS A 6 -7.70 0.41 -1.58
C HIS A 6 -6.43 0.26 -2.42
N THR A 7 -6.15 -0.97 -2.83
CA THR A 7 -4.93 -1.36 -3.56
C THR A 7 -4.97 -1.01 -5.06
N THR A 8 -6.17 -0.73 -5.61
CA THR A 8 -6.39 -0.48 -7.06
C THR A 8 -5.56 0.65 -7.67
N HIS A 9 -5.08 1.56 -6.83
CA HIS A 9 -4.34 2.77 -7.22
C HIS A 9 -2.83 2.57 -7.27
N PHE A 10 -2.33 1.42 -6.81
CA PHE A 10 -0.91 1.12 -6.75
C PHE A 10 -0.41 0.54 -8.09
N PRO A 11 0.86 0.79 -8.46
CA PRO A 11 1.86 1.59 -7.76
C PRO A 11 1.53 3.09 -7.74
N VAL A 12 1.94 3.81 -6.70
CA VAL A 12 1.50 5.20 -6.48
C VAL A 12 2.70 6.15 -6.45
N TYR A 13 2.61 7.27 -7.17
CA TYR A 13 3.53 8.40 -6.99
C TYR A 13 3.07 9.21 -5.78
N ARG A 14 3.96 9.37 -4.79
CA ARG A 14 3.67 10.22 -3.62
C ARG A 14 4.57 11.42 -3.60
N MET A 15 4.00 12.62 -3.45
CA MET A 15 4.76 13.86 -3.31
C MET A 15 5.75 13.76 -2.14
N LYS A 16 5.34 13.18 -1.00
CA LYS A 16 6.24 12.90 0.13
C LYS A 16 7.44 12.01 -0.21
N TRP A 17 7.30 11.09 -1.18
CA TRP A 17 8.39 10.21 -1.60
C TRP A 17 9.18 10.77 -2.78
N ALA A 18 8.66 11.79 -3.47
CA ALA A 18 9.14 12.28 -4.77
C ALA A 18 9.43 11.15 -5.78
N SER A 19 8.78 10.01 -5.62
CA SER A 19 9.03 8.76 -6.36
C SER A 19 7.82 7.84 -6.29
N PHE A 20 7.78 6.86 -7.18
CA PHE A 20 6.81 5.77 -7.10
C PHE A 20 7.12 4.85 -5.91
N GLY A 21 6.08 4.31 -5.31
CA GLY A 21 6.21 3.25 -4.32
C GLY A 21 5.15 2.18 -4.46
N THR A 22 5.53 0.99 -3.99
CA THR A 22 4.70 -0.22 -3.99
C THR A 22 3.80 -0.29 -2.75
N LEU A 23 2.86 -1.23 -2.77
CA LEU A 23 2.03 -1.56 -1.62
C LEU A 23 2.88 -1.99 -0.42
N GLN A 24 3.93 -2.78 -0.66
CA GLN A 24 4.89 -3.26 0.33
C GLN A 24 5.64 -2.10 1.03
N ARG A 25 6.11 -1.10 0.26
CA ARG A 25 6.71 0.12 0.84
C ARG A 25 5.68 0.90 1.66
N ARG A 26 4.41 0.86 1.27
CA ARG A 26 3.33 1.49 2.04
C ARG A 26 3.11 0.77 3.37
N PHE A 27 3.13 -0.56 3.41
CA PHE A 27 3.00 -1.34 4.66
C PHE A 27 4.10 -1.00 5.66
N ASP A 28 5.36 -0.94 5.22
CA ASP A 28 6.48 -0.48 6.05
C ASP A 28 6.21 0.90 6.66
N SER A 29 5.79 1.86 5.82
CA SER A 29 5.46 3.21 6.29
C SER A 29 4.27 3.24 7.24
N CYS A 30 3.27 2.37 7.07
CA CYS A 30 2.11 2.29 7.96
C CYS A 30 2.49 1.71 9.32
N ASN A 31 3.28 0.64 9.36
CA ASN A 31 3.76 0.03 10.60
C ASN A 31 4.61 1.02 11.42
N LYS A 32 5.49 1.79 10.76
CA LYS A 32 6.25 2.86 11.43
C LYS A 32 5.34 3.93 12.06
N GLN A 33 4.22 4.26 11.43
CA GLN A 33 3.29 5.30 11.92
C GLN A 33 2.55 4.88 13.18
N VAL A 34 2.27 3.58 13.34
CA VAL A 34 1.68 3.02 14.56
C VAL A 34 2.74 2.57 15.58
N ARG A 35 4.01 2.96 15.38
CA ARG A 35 5.15 2.61 16.23
C ARG A 35 5.42 1.10 16.34
N ALA A 36 5.05 0.34 15.31
CA ALA A 36 5.38 -1.08 15.18
C ALA A 36 6.67 -1.27 14.37
N GLN A 37 7.41 -2.34 14.67
CA GLN A 37 8.56 -2.74 13.85
C GLN A 37 8.08 -3.27 12.50
N PRO A 38 8.55 -2.72 11.36
CA PRO A 38 8.21 -3.23 10.05
C PRO A 38 8.76 -4.63 9.82
N LEU A 39 8.00 -5.44 9.08
CA LEU A 39 8.47 -6.71 8.54
C LEU A 39 9.32 -6.47 7.28
N THR A 40 10.15 -7.45 6.95
CA THR A 40 10.90 -7.47 5.70
C THR A 40 9.93 -7.40 4.52
N GLY A 41 10.26 -6.59 3.52
CA GLY A 41 9.50 -6.55 2.26
C GLY A 41 9.44 -7.94 1.63
N GLN A 42 8.29 -8.28 1.03
CA GLN A 42 8.03 -9.61 0.46
C GLN A 42 8.03 -10.77 1.48
N SER A 43 8.02 -10.48 2.79
CA SER A 43 7.73 -11.50 3.80
C SER A 43 6.35 -12.12 3.58
N ASP A 44 6.16 -13.36 4.03
CA ASP A 44 4.88 -14.08 3.85
C ASP A 44 3.71 -13.33 4.46
N ALA A 45 3.91 -12.70 5.63
CA ALA A 45 2.90 -11.87 6.26
C ALA A 45 2.48 -10.66 5.40
N TYR A 46 3.43 -9.94 4.78
CA TYR A 46 3.09 -8.83 3.89
C TYR A 46 2.48 -9.29 2.57
N LYS A 47 2.91 -10.42 2.01
CA LYS A 47 2.28 -11.01 0.81
C LYS A 47 0.83 -11.41 1.09
N ASN A 48 0.57 -12.03 2.24
CA ASN A 48 -0.78 -12.39 2.66
C ASN A 48 -1.66 -11.15 2.91
N LEU A 49 -1.09 -10.09 3.49
CA LEU A 49 -1.78 -8.81 3.68
C LEU A 49 -2.12 -8.13 2.33
N GLU A 50 -1.19 -8.16 1.38
CA GLU A 50 -1.40 -7.67 0.02
C GLU A 50 -2.52 -8.42 -0.70
N TYR A 51 -2.54 -9.74 -0.58
CA TYR A 51 -3.62 -10.58 -1.11
C TYR A 51 -4.97 -10.20 -0.48
N PHE A 52 -5.04 -10.14 0.85
CA PHE A 52 -6.27 -9.80 1.55
C PHE A 52 -6.82 -8.43 1.16
N LEU A 53 -5.98 -7.38 1.12
CA LEU A 53 -6.43 -6.03 0.77
C LEU A 53 -6.83 -5.91 -0.71
N THR A 54 -6.20 -6.69 -1.59
CA THR A 54 -6.59 -6.77 -3.01
C THR A 54 -7.93 -7.47 -3.16
N PHE A 55 -8.15 -8.57 -2.43
CA PHE A 55 -9.44 -9.27 -2.39
C PHE A 55 -10.57 -8.35 -1.89
N MET A 56 -10.32 -7.58 -0.84
CA MET A 56 -11.26 -6.57 -0.33
C MET A 56 -11.57 -5.45 -1.32
N SER A 57 -10.76 -5.28 -2.38
CA SER A 57 -10.95 -4.29 -3.43
C SER A 57 -11.59 -4.87 -4.70
N ASN A 58 -12.07 -6.12 -4.66
CA ASN A 58 -12.77 -6.74 -5.78
C ASN A 58 -14.01 -5.93 -6.22
N GLY A 59 -14.21 -5.84 -7.53
CA GLY A 59 -15.30 -5.05 -8.14
C GLY A 59 -14.96 -3.58 -8.37
N LEU A 60 -13.85 -3.08 -7.84
CA LEU A 60 -13.36 -1.73 -8.15
C LEU A 60 -12.46 -1.75 -9.39
N PRO A 61 -12.55 -0.74 -10.27
CA PRO A 61 -11.66 -0.63 -11.41
C PRO A 61 -10.22 -0.34 -10.97
N ILE A 62 -9.27 -0.99 -11.62
CA ILE A 62 -7.84 -0.66 -11.47
C ILE A 62 -7.60 0.72 -12.06
N ASN A 63 -6.98 1.60 -11.28
CA ASN A 63 -6.76 3.01 -11.63
C ASN A 63 -5.36 3.50 -11.23
N GLY A 64 -4.41 2.58 -11.07
CA GLY A 64 -2.99 2.86 -10.93
C GLY A 64 -2.31 3.07 -12.30
N PRO A 65 -1.18 3.82 -12.35
CA PRO A 65 -0.52 4.45 -11.21
C PRO A 65 -1.15 5.79 -10.82
N ALA A 66 -1.51 5.92 -9.54
CA ALA A 66 -2.14 7.15 -9.06
C ALA A 66 -1.12 8.17 -8.55
N SER A 67 -1.50 9.45 -8.54
CA SER A 67 -0.78 10.51 -7.83
C SER A 67 -1.45 10.82 -6.50
N ARG A 68 -0.66 10.92 -5.42
CA ARG A 68 -1.13 11.22 -4.05
C ARG A 68 -0.14 12.15 -3.34
N LYS A 69 -0.62 12.81 -2.28
CA LYS A 69 0.22 13.62 -1.39
C LYS A 69 1.23 12.78 -0.59
#